data_AF-A0A528CA87-F1
#
_entry.id   AF-A0A528CA87-F1
#
_cell.length_a   1.000
_cell.length_b   1.000
_cell.length_c   1.000
_cell.angle_alpha   90.00
_cell.angle_beta   90.00
_cell.angle_gamma   90.00
#
_symmetry.space_group_name_H-M   'P 1'
#
loop_
_entity.id
_entity.type
_entity.pdbx_description
1 polymer ?
#
loop_
_entity_poly.entity_id
_entity_poly.type
_entity_poly.pdbx_seq_one_letter_code
_entity_poly.pdbx_strand_id
1 'polypeptide(L)' 'PLELYAAIPSTSIDYAIMERASHIAMVPAGFRWNDLGSWQSLLDVGPADNDGNVIVGDVVAIDCENSYIR' A
#
# COMPACT_ATOMS: atom_id res chain seq x y z
N PRO A 1 21.78 20.97 -11.05
CA PRO A 1 20.51 20.21 -10.86
C PRO A 1 20.59 19.19 -9.73
N LEU A 2 21.58 18.29 -9.75
CA LEU A 2 21.80 17.30 -8.67
C LEU A 2 22.21 17.94 -7.34
N GLU A 3 23.10 18.94 -7.36
CA GLU A 3 23.50 19.66 -6.14
C GLU A 3 22.32 20.39 -5.47
N LEU A 4 21.41 20.96 -6.26
CA LEU A 4 20.17 21.55 -5.75
C LEU A 4 19.28 20.50 -5.09
N TYR A 5 19.16 19.31 -5.71
CA TYR A 5 18.34 18.23 -5.16
C TYR A 5 18.94 17.64 -3.88
N ALA A 6 20.26 17.51 -3.81
CA ALA A 6 20.98 17.03 -2.64
C ALA A 6 20.84 17.97 -1.42
N ALA A 7 20.63 19.26 -1.67
CA ALA A 7 20.40 20.25 -0.61
C ALA A 7 18.95 20.25 -0.08
N ILE A 8 18.02 19.57 -0.74
CA ILE A 8 16.61 19.51 -0.32
C ILE A 8 16.46 18.49 0.82
N PRO A 9 15.86 18.86 1.96
CA PRO A 9 15.57 17.91 3.03
C PRO A 9 14.65 16.78 2.57
N SER A 10 14.98 15.54 2.94
CA SER A 10 14.13 14.38 2.69
C SER A 10 12.96 14.35 3.68
N THR A 11 11.85 14.99 3.30
CA THR A 11 10.61 15.04 4.09
C THR A 11 9.39 14.86 3.18
N SER A 12 8.29 14.33 3.71
CA SER A 12 7.06 14.16 2.93
C SER A 12 6.34 15.49 2.74
N ILE A 13 5.57 15.60 1.66
CA ILE A 13 4.73 16.78 1.41
C ILE A 13 3.64 16.94 2.48
N ASP A 14 3.16 15.82 3.03
CA ASP A 14 2.18 15.77 4.10
C ASP A 14 2.68 16.57 5.31
N TYR A 15 3.90 16.28 5.77
CA TYR A 15 4.50 16.94 6.93
C TYR A 15 5.00 18.36 6.64
N ALA A 16 5.60 18.56 5.45
CA ALA A 16 6.19 19.84 5.08
C ALA A 16 5.15 20.92 4.79
N ILE A 17 4.00 20.53 4.22
CA ILE A 17 2.98 21.46 3.70
C ILE A 17 1.58 21.12 4.22
N MET A 18 1.09 19.90 3.99
CA MET A 18 -0.34 19.60 4.17
C MET A 18 -0.79 19.78 5.63
N GLU A 19 0.00 19.33 6.60
CA GLU A 19 -0.28 19.51 8.04
C GLU A 19 -0.24 20.98 8.50
N ARG A 20 0.38 21.87 7.71
CA ARG A 20 0.59 23.29 8.05
C ARG A 20 -0.31 24.24 7.29
N ALA A 21 -1.02 23.76 6.26
CA ALA A 21 -1.80 24.61 5.37
C ALA A 21 -3.15 24.99 6.00
N SER A 22 -3.51 26.28 5.94
CA SER A 22 -4.75 26.83 6.50
C SER A 22 -5.96 26.73 5.56
N HIS A 23 -5.74 26.46 4.27
CA HIS A 23 -6.76 26.46 3.24
C HIS A 23 -6.75 25.13 2.47
N ILE A 24 -7.39 24.11 3.06
CA ILE A 24 -7.49 22.77 2.49
C ILE A 24 -8.96 22.42 2.30
N ALA A 25 -9.28 21.74 1.20
CA ALA A 25 -10.56 21.11 0.96
C ALA A 25 -10.35 19.63 0.62
N MET A 26 -11.28 18.77 1.00
CA MET A 26 -11.22 17.32 0.77
C MET A 26 -12.44 16.87 -0.03
N VAL A 27 -12.23 15.93 -0.95
CA VAL A 27 -13.30 15.26 -1.70
C VAL A 27 -13.26 13.76 -1.36
N PRO A 28 -14.39 13.16 -0.89
CA PRO A 28 -14.44 11.73 -0.64
C PRO A 28 -14.22 10.92 -1.90
N ALA A 29 -13.37 9.89 -1.82
CA ALA A 29 -13.19 8.93 -2.90
C ALA A 29 -14.43 8.01 -2.99
N GLY A 30 -15.01 7.90 -4.19
CA GLY A 30 -16.14 7.01 -4.48
C GLY A 30 -15.74 5.58 -4.89
N PHE A 31 -14.49 5.20 -4.67
CA PHE A 31 -13.92 3.93 -5.12
C PHE A 31 -13.08 3.28 -4.02
N ARG A 32 -12.84 1.96 -4.15
CA ARG A 32 -11.91 1.25 -3.26
C ARG A 32 -10.48 1.66 -3.60
N TRP A 33 -9.68 1.91 -2.57
CA TRP A 33 -8.25 2.24 -2.70
C TRP A 33 -7.45 1.52 -1.63
N ASN A 34 -6.24 1.11 -1.98
CA ASN A 34 -5.21 0.53 -1.12
C ASN A 34 -3.86 0.94 -1.73
N ASP A 35 -2.89 1.35 -0.92
CA ASP A 35 -1.56 1.79 -1.38
C ASP A 35 -0.62 0.64 -1.73
N LEU A 36 -1.01 -0.60 -1.43
CA LEU A 36 -0.21 -1.81 -1.60
C LEU A 36 1.17 -1.70 -0.94
N GLY A 37 1.24 -1.05 0.23
CA GLY A 37 2.50 -0.82 0.95
C GLY A 37 3.12 -2.05 1.60
N SER A 38 2.43 -3.20 1.62
CA SER A 38 2.90 -4.42 2.28
C SER A 38 2.45 -5.70 1.56
N TRP A 39 3.11 -6.83 1.87
CA TRP A 39 2.66 -8.15 1.40
C TRP A 39 1.28 -8.52 1.95
N GLN A 40 0.94 -8.07 3.16
CA GLN A 40 -0.41 -8.22 3.71
C GLN A 40 -1.44 -7.54 2.81
N SER A 41 -1.11 -6.38 2.21
CA SER A 41 -2.02 -5.70 1.28
C SER A 41 -2.37 -6.58 0.07
N LEU A 42 -1.48 -7.47 -0.36
CA LEU A 42 -1.75 -8.41 -1.46
C LEU A 42 -2.64 -9.59 -1.03
N LEU A 43 -2.52 -10.02 0.24
CA LEU A 43 -3.45 -10.96 0.84
C LEU A 43 -4.86 -10.36 0.94
N ASP A 44 -4.97 -9.09 1.38
CA ASP A 44 -6.26 -8.42 1.60
C ASP A 44 -7.04 -8.10 0.31
N VAL A 45 -6.35 -7.93 -0.82
CA VAL A 45 -6.97 -7.60 -2.12
C VAL A 45 -7.00 -8.77 -3.10
N GLY A 46 -6.24 -9.82 -2.83
CA GLY A 46 -6.11 -10.97 -3.70
C GLY A 46 -7.33 -11.89 -3.66
N PRO A 47 -7.54 -12.71 -4.70
CA PRO A 47 -8.56 -13.76 -4.66
C PRO A 47 -8.11 -14.86 -3.70
N ALA A 48 -8.79 -14.97 -2.56
CA ALA A 48 -8.51 -16.00 -1.58
C ALA A 48 -9.24 -17.32 -1.92
N ASP A 49 -8.62 -18.45 -1.59
CA ASP A 49 -9.27 -19.75 -1.56
C ASP A 49 -10.16 -19.92 -0.31
N ASN A 50 -10.69 -21.13 -0.09
CA ASN A 50 -11.59 -21.41 1.04
C ASN A 50 -10.90 -21.30 2.41
N ASP A 51 -9.58 -21.42 2.45
CA ASP A 51 -8.75 -21.37 3.66
C ASP A 51 -8.14 -19.97 3.88
N GLY A 52 -8.55 -19.00 3.04
CA GLY A 52 -8.11 -17.62 3.12
C GLY A 52 -6.76 -17.36 2.46
N ASN A 53 -6.17 -18.33 1.76
CA ASN A 53 -4.89 -18.16 1.09
C ASN A 53 -5.04 -17.48 -0.26
N VAL A 54 -4.13 -16.56 -0.58
CA VAL A 54 -3.98 -16.01 -1.93
C VAL A 54 -2.81 -16.73 -2.60
N ILE A 55 -3.13 -17.57 -3.59
CA ILE A 55 -2.16 -18.43 -4.27
C ILE A 55 -1.87 -17.92 -5.68
N VAL A 56 -0.59 -17.77 -6.00
CA VAL A 56 -0.11 -17.34 -7.31
C VAL A 56 0.92 -18.33 -7.84
N GLY A 57 0.49 -19.28 -8.68
CA GLY A 57 1.39 -20.25 -9.33
C GLY A 57 0.99 -21.70 -9.07
N ASP A 58 1.93 -22.63 -9.30
CA ASP A 58 1.76 -24.05 -9.01
C ASP A 58 2.22 -24.33 -7.58
N VAL A 59 1.27 -24.38 -6.64
CA VAL A 59 1.51 -24.44 -5.21
C VAL A 59 0.75 -25.60 -4.60
N VAL A 60 1.43 -26.37 -3.73
CA VAL A 60 0.80 -27.34 -2.83
C VAL A 60 0.82 -26.77 -1.42
N ALA A 61 -0.33 -26.31 -0.94
CA ALA A 61 -0.53 -25.83 0.42
C ALA A 61 -1.06 -26.99 1.29
N ILE A 62 -0.39 -27.27 2.40
CA ILE A 62 -0.77 -28.32 3.37
C ILE A 62 -0.87 -27.65 4.73
N ASP A 63 -2.04 -27.78 5.39
CA ASP A 63 -2.33 -27.17 6.69
C ASP A 63 -1.93 -25.68 6.76
N CYS A 64 -2.27 -24.93 5.70
CA CYS A 64 -1.90 -23.52 5.53
C CYS A 64 -3.16 -22.68 5.34
N GLU A 65 -3.26 -21.59 6.09
CA GLU A 65 -4.42 -20.69 6.11
C GLU A 65 -3.94 -19.23 6.08
N ASN A 66 -4.80 -18.34 5.57
CA ASN A 66 -4.62 -16.88 5.59
C ASN A 66 -3.21 -16.40 5.16
N SER A 67 -2.66 -16.99 4.11
CA SER A 67 -1.29 -16.71 3.65
C SER A 67 -1.23 -16.26 2.19
N TYR A 68 -0.33 -15.33 1.87
CA TYR A 68 0.02 -14.98 0.49
C TYR A 68 1.17 -15.88 0.02
N ILE A 69 0.95 -16.66 -1.04
CA ILE A 69 1.91 -17.66 -1.54
C ILE A 69 2.13 -17.44 -3.03
N ARG A 70 3.38 -17.28 -3.43
CA ARG A 70 3.80 -17.02 -4.81
C ARG A 70 5.14 -17.70 -5.12
#